data_AF-A0A396HZW4-F1
#
_entry.id   AF-A0A396HZW4-F1
#
_cell.length_a   1.000
_cell.length_b   1.000
_cell.length_c   1.000
_cell.angle_alpha   90.00
_cell.angle_beta   90.00
_cell.angle_gamma   90.00
#
_symmetry.space_group_name_H-M   'P 1'
#
loop_
_entity.id
_entity.type
_entity.pdbx_description
1 polymer ?
#
loop_
_entity_poly.entity_id
_entity_poly.type
_entity_poly.pdbx_seq_one_letter_code
_entity_poly.pdbx_strand_id
1 'polypeptide(L)'
;MMGNCSRELNLFGKDVPLCADVEISFEVNELEKAQALDPSWKMDPQHLCNENDAKVKGVGLGPFGLLVLASKGMQEYTRIFFKVFRANKKHVVLMCSDQCRSSLNHKNDLTTYGAFVDVDPIHEELSIRSLIDHSVVESFGAKGKTCITARVYPTLAINDKAHLHAFNNGTVDVKIKKLSAWSMNKANINEIH
;
A
#
# COMPACT_ATOMS: atom_id res chain seq x y z
N MET A 1 19.49 -15.41 -0.29
CA MET A 1 18.32 -16.27 -0.04
C MET A 1 17.08 -15.46 -0.41
N MET A 2 16.47 -15.76 -1.56
CA MET A 2 15.25 -15.09 -2.02
C MET A 2 14.09 -15.54 -1.13
N GLY A 3 13.66 -14.68 -0.22
CA GLY A 3 12.49 -14.92 0.63
C GLY A 3 11.23 -14.78 -0.20
N ASN A 4 10.49 -15.88 -0.36
CA ASN A 4 9.18 -15.91 -1.01
C ASN A 4 8.20 -15.02 -0.25
N CYS A 5 7.69 -13.98 -0.90
CA CYS A 5 6.65 -13.11 -0.35
C CYS A 5 5.26 -13.72 -0.63
N SER A 6 4.61 -14.16 0.44
CA SER A 6 3.47 -15.09 0.50
C SER A 6 2.15 -14.71 -0.19
N ARG A 7 1.44 -15.81 -0.55
CA ARG A 7 0.00 -16.15 -0.64
C ARG A 7 -1.07 -15.13 -1.07
N GLU A 8 -1.89 -15.61 -2.02
CA GLU A 8 -3.12 -15.02 -2.56
C GLU A 8 -4.16 -14.65 -1.50
N LEU A 9 -4.83 -13.54 -1.74
CA LEU A 9 -6.11 -13.18 -1.11
C LEU A 9 -7.07 -12.74 -2.21
N ASN A 10 -8.29 -13.27 -2.13
CA ASN A 10 -9.40 -13.00 -3.04
C ASN A 10 -9.81 -11.53 -2.92
N LEU A 11 -9.84 -10.82 -4.05
CA LEU A 11 -10.09 -9.38 -4.05
C LEU A 11 -11.09 -9.01 -5.12
N PHE A 12 -12.08 -8.21 -4.72
CA PHE A 12 -12.98 -7.48 -5.61
C PHE A 12 -12.15 -6.62 -6.58
N GLY A 13 -11.91 -7.13 -7.79
CA GLY A 13 -11.11 -6.46 -8.81
C GLY A 13 -12.00 -5.69 -9.79
N LYS A 14 -11.53 -4.51 -10.19
CA LYS A 14 -12.00 -3.84 -11.40
C LYS A 14 -10.82 -3.65 -12.35
N ASP A 15 -11.08 -3.73 -13.64
CA ASP A 15 -10.13 -3.30 -14.66
C ASP A 15 -9.99 -1.78 -14.54
N VAL A 16 -8.75 -1.29 -14.45
CA VAL A 16 -8.48 0.14 -14.30
C VAL A 16 -7.50 0.55 -15.39
N PRO A 17 -7.77 1.65 -16.13
CA PRO A 17 -6.79 2.18 -17.06
C PRO A 17 -5.49 2.52 -16.34
N LEU A 18 -4.35 2.45 -17.03
CA LEU A 18 -3.03 2.68 -16.43
C LEU A 18 -2.85 4.06 -15.78
N CYS A 19 -3.77 5.00 -16.06
CA CYS A 19 -3.88 6.30 -15.43
C CYS A 19 -5.15 6.36 -14.58
N ALA A 20 -5.01 6.41 -13.26
CA ALA A 20 -6.13 6.52 -12.34
C ALA A 20 -5.81 7.30 -11.07
N ASP A 21 -6.83 7.98 -10.53
CA ASP A 21 -6.81 8.56 -9.20
C ASP A 21 -7.71 7.70 -8.31
N VAL A 22 -7.17 7.19 -7.21
CA VAL A 22 -7.90 6.31 -6.29
C VAL A 22 -7.84 6.90 -4.91
N GLU A 23 -8.98 7.11 -4.28
CA GLU A 23 -9.09 7.51 -2.89
C GLU A 23 -9.87 6.45 -2.11
N ILE A 24 -9.27 5.93 -1.05
CA ILE A 24 -9.88 4.95 -0.15
C ILE A 24 -9.71 5.40 1.30
N SER A 25 -10.73 5.17 2.11
CA SER A 25 -10.68 5.43 3.54
C SER A 25 -11.18 4.25 4.36
N PHE A 26 -10.58 4.07 5.53
CA PHE A 26 -10.80 2.93 6.40
C PHE A 26 -11.34 3.38 7.76
N GLU A 27 -12.30 2.61 8.25
CA GLU A 27 -12.78 2.62 9.62
C GLU A 27 -12.13 1.45 10.36
N VAL A 28 -11.44 1.75 11.46
CA VAL A 28 -10.68 0.77 12.26
C VAL A 28 -11.21 0.78 13.69
N ASN A 29 -11.90 -0.29 14.10
CA ASN A 29 -12.63 -0.32 15.37
C ASN A 29 -11.85 -1.01 16.49
N GLU A 30 -11.12 -2.10 16.21
CA GLU A 30 -10.46 -2.94 17.23
C GLU A 30 -8.98 -2.54 17.43
N LEU A 31 -8.73 -1.25 17.70
CA LEU A 31 -7.39 -0.67 17.84
C LEU A 31 -6.55 -1.29 18.97
N GLU A 32 -7.20 -1.84 19.99
CA GLU A 32 -6.57 -2.57 21.09
C GLU A 32 -5.91 -3.89 20.65
N LYS A 33 -6.36 -4.46 19.51
CA LYS A 33 -5.80 -5.67 18.89
C LYS A 33 -4.58 -5.39 18.00
N ALA A 34 -4.15 -4.14 17.87
CA ALA A 34 -2.92 -3.79 17.18
C ALA A 34 -1.71 -4.52 17.81
N GLN A 35 -0.78 -4.97 16.97
CA GLN A 35 0.46 -5.60 17.42
C GLN A 35 1.26 -4.60 18.28
N ALA A 36 1.76 -5.05 19.43
CA ALA A 36 2.66 -4.22 20.23
C ALA A 36 3.95 -3.94 19.43
N LEU A 37 4.34 -2.67 19.38
CA LEU A 37 5.60 -2.26 18.79
C LEU A 37 6.74 -2.72 19.69
N ASP A 38 7.64 -3.56 19.17
CA ASP A 38 8.79 -4.05 19.94
C ASP A 38 9.83 -2.94 20.09
N PRO A 39 10.21 -2.54 21.32
CA PRO A 39 11.20 -1.49 21.54
C PRO A 39 12.61 -1.85 21.02
N SER A 40 12.89 -3.12 20.78
CA SER A 40 14.17 -3.58 20.21
C SER A 40 14.25 -3.39 18.69
N TRP A 41 13.12 -3.15 18.02
CA TRP A 41 13.11 -2.92 16.58
C TRP A 41 13.77 -1.60 16.24
N LYS A 42 14.47 -1.59 15.10
CA LYS A 42 14.94 -0.34 14.54
C LYS A 42 13.71 0.49 14.15
N MET A 43 13.56 1.66 14.76
CA MET A 43 12.49 2.63 14.47
C MET A 43 12.70 3.34 13.12
N ASP A 44 12.99 2.55 12.10
CA ASP A 44 13.22 2.94 10.73
C ASP A 44 12.02 2.44 9.91
N PRO A 45 11.13 3.34 9.48
CA PRO A 45 9.88 2.93 8.85
C PRO A 45 10.11 2.17 7.53
N GLN A 46 11.19 2.45 6.81
CA GLN A 46 11.53 1.71 5.60
C GLN A 46 11.96 0.27 5.93
N HIS A 47 12.69 0.07 7.02
CA HIS A 47 13.04 -1.26 7.50
C HIS A 47 11.80 -2.05 7.93
N LEU A 48 10.91 -1.42 8.70
CA LEU A 48 9.66 -2.04 9.19
C LEU A 48 8.71 -2.45 8.04
N CYS A 49 8.72 -1.72 6.92
CA CYS A 49 7.96 -2.11 5.73
C CYS A 49 8.60 -3.30 4.97
N ASN A 50 9.92 -3.49 5.09
CA ASN A 50 10.66 -4.57 4.43
C ASN A 50 10.63 -5.90 5.20
N GLU A 51 10.45 -5.88 6.51
CA GLU A 51 10.54 -7.08 7.35
C GLU A 51 9.52 -8.15 6.92
N ASN A 52 10.03 -9.20 6.30
CA ASN A 52 9.30 -10.37 5.78
C ASN A 52 8.84 -11.34 6.87
N ASP A 53 8.95 -10.96 8.14
CA ASP A 53 8.75 -11.92 9.21
C ASP A 53 7.28 -12.35 9.23
N ALA A 54 7.02 -13.64 9.02
CA ALA A 54 5.67 -14.20 9.02
C ALA A 54 4.95 -14.00 10.38
N LYS A 55 5.71 -13.66 11.43
CA LYS A 55 5.21 -13.23 12.75
C LYS A 55 4.77 -11.76 12.80
N VAL A 56 5.29 -10.93 11.89
CA VAL A 56 5.03 -9.48 11.78
C VAL A 56 4.03 -9.21 10.65
N LYS A 57 4.00 -10.03 9.59
CA LYS A 57 3.05 -9.92 8.47
C LYS A 57 1.74 -10.63 8.80
N GLY A 58 0.82 -9.89 9.42
CA GLY A 58 -0.59 -10.28 9.53
C GLY A 58 -1.13 -10.38 10.95
N VAL A 59 -0.30 -10.24 11.98
CA VAL A 59 -0.81 -10.20 13.36
C VAL A 59 -1.32 -8.79 13.67
N GLY A 60 -2.59 -8.70 14.09
CA GLY A 60 -3.24 -7.45 14.47
C GLY A 60 -3.78 -6.66 13.27
N LEU A 61 -3.59 -5.34 13.33
CA LEU A 61 -4.14 -4.39 12.37
C LEU A 61 -3.20 -4.14 11.19
N GLY A 62 -3.48 -4.86 10.11
CA GLY A 62 -2.79 -4.75 8.83
C GLY A 62 -1.73 -5.82 8.58
N PRO A 63 -1.19 -5.87 7.35
CA PRO A 63 -1.32 -4.82 6.34
C PRO A 63 -2.69 -4.76 5.66
N PHE A 64 -3.25 -3.56 5.50
CA PHE A 64 -4.48 -3.30 4.73
C PHE A 64 -4.33 -2.05 3.87
N GLY A 65 -4.90 -2.05 2.66
CA GLY A 65 -4.68 -0.97 1.71
C GLY A 65 -5.08 -1.31 0.27
N LEU A 66 -4.25 -0.88 -0.68
CA LEU A 66 -4.45 -1.06 -2.12
C LEU A 66 -3.37 -1.95 -2.73
N LEU A 67 -3.76 -2.77 -3.71
CA LEU A 67 -2.88 -3.37 -4.70
C LEU A 67 -3.11 -2.62 -6.02
N VAL A 68 -2.09 -1.95 -6.51
CA VAL A 68 -2.13 -1.17 -7.75
C VAL A 68 -1.21 -1.81 -8.79
N LEU A 69 -1.50 -1.55 -10.08
CA LEU A 69 -0.76 -2.14 -11.19
C LEU A 69 -0.61 -3.66 -11.02
N ALA A 70 -1.71 -4.31 -10.64
CA ALA A 70 -1.75 -5.75 -10.39
C ALA A 70 -2.03 -6.51 -11.70
N SER A 71 -1.34 -7.64 -11.90
CA SER A 71 -1.65 -8.55 -13.00
C SER A 71 -2.81 -9.47 -12.64
N LYS A 72 -3.56 -9.95 -13.64
CA LYS A 72 -4.75 -10.81 -13.44
C LYS A 72 -4.51 -12.02 -12.52
N GLY A 73 -3.34 -12.65 -12.61
CA GLY A 73 -2.97 -13.80 -11.78
C GLY A 73 -2.16 -13.43 -10.53
N MET A 74 -2.16 -12.16 -10.12
CA MET A 74 -1.45 -11.65 -8.95
C MET A 74 0.05 -12.01 -8.94
N GLN A 75 0.66 -12.16 -10.13
CA GLN A 75 2.09 -12.38 -10.26
C GLN A 75 2.86 -11.09 -10.00
N GLU A 76 2.36 -9.99 -10.54
CA GLU A 76 2.85 -8.63 -10.33
C GLU A 76 1.81 -7.78 -9.60
N TYR A 77 2.27 -6.93 -8.68
CA TYR A 77 1.49 -5.87 -8.04
C TYR A 77 2.38 -4.97 -7.19
N THR A 78 1.94 -3.74 -6.96
CA THR A 78 2.51 -2.82 -5.97
C THR A 78 1.54 -2.67 -4.80
N ARG A 79 2.02 -2.83 -3.56
CA ARG A 79 1.16 -2.71 -2.37
C ARG A 79 1.35 -1.37 -1.70
N ILE A 80 0.26 -0.65 -1.50
CA ILE A 80 0.24 0.59 -0.73
C ILE A 80 -0.65 0.32 0.48
N PHE A 81 -0.11 0.36 1.69
CA PHE A 81 -0.87 -0.09 2.84
C PHE A 81 -0.51 0.63 4.13
N PHE A 82 -1.43 0.54 5.09
CA PHE A 82 -1.17 0.87 6.48
C PHE A 82 -0.94 -0.39 7.30
N LYS A 83 -0.12 -0.20 8.35
CA LYS A 83 -0.03 -1.10 9.49
C LYS A 83 -0.12 -0.28 10.77
N VAL A 84 -0.91 -0.74 11.73
CA VAL A 84 -1.10 -0.04 13.01
C VAL A 84 -0.46 -0.86 14.11
N PHE A 85 0.39 -0.20 14.90
CA PHE A 85 1.03 -0.76 16.07
C PHE A 85 0.52 -0.08 17.34
N ARG A 86 0.52 -0.82 18.44
CA ARG A 86 0.33 -0.27 19.78
C ARG A 86 1.67 0.06 20.39
N ALA A 87 1.88 1.32 20.76
CA ALA A 87 3.06 1.78 21.48
C ALA A 87 2.62 2.44 22.79
N ASN A 88 2.76 1.72 23.91
CA ASN A 88 2.22 2.14 25.21
C ASN A 88 0.70 2.39 25.15
N LYS A 89 0.26 3.58 25.59
CA LYS A 89 -1.15 4.04 25.58
C LYS A 89 -1.54 4.76 24.28
N LYS A 90 -0.71 4.66 23.23
CA LYS A 90 -0.93 5.30 21.93
C LYS A 90 -0.78 4.29 20.80
N HIS A 91 -1.14 4.72 19.60
CA HIS A 91 -0.97 3.97 18.37
C HIS A 91 0.06 4.63 17.47
N VAL A 92 0.79 3.82 16.73
CA VAL A 92 1.74 4.25 15.71
C VAL A 92 1.25 3.70 14.38
N VAL A 93 1.07 4.58 13.41
CA VAL A 93 0.62 4.21 12.07
C VAL A 93 1.80 4.25 11.12
N LEU A 94 2.05 3.14 10.44
CA LEU A 94 3.07 2.99 9.42
C LEU A 94 2.39 2.93 8.05
N MET A 95 2.85 3.74 7.10
CA MET A 95 2.49 3.65 5.69
C MET A 95 3.64 3.01 4.92
N CYS A 96 3.32 2.04 4.08
CA CYS A 96 4.29 1.33 3.25
C CYS A 96 3.90 1.40 1.78
N SER A 97 4.92 1.50 0.92
CA SER A 97 4.82 1.19 -0.51
C SER A 97 5.80 0.06 -0.80
N ASP A 98 5.27 -1.13 -1.05
CA ASP A 98 6.02 -2.37 -1.23
C ASP A 98 5.94 -2.80 -2.70
N GLN A 99 7.08 -2.65 -3.37
CA GLN A 99 7.28 -2.94 -4.79
C GLN A 99 8.02 -4.27 -4.99
N CYS A 100 8.20 -5.10 -3.95
CA CYS A 100 8.95 -6.37 -4.02
C CYS A 100 8.41 -7.32 -5.10
N ARG A 101 7.13 -7.19 -5.45
CA ARG A 101 6.46 -7.96 -6.50
C ARG A 101 5.92 -7.09 -7.62
N SER A 102 6.43 -5.87 -7.79
CA SER A 102 5.92 -4.95 -8.82
C SER A 102 6.31 -5.33 -10.25
N SER A 103 7.28 -6.22 -10.43
CA SER A 103 7.82 -6.58 -11.74
C SER A 103 8.47 -7.98 -11.72
N LEU A 104 8.29 -8.73 -12.80
CA LEU A 104 9.03 -9.99 -13.06
C LEU A 104 10.45 -9.73 -13.59
N ASN A 105 10.75 -8.53 -14.07
CA ASN A 105 12.11 -8.15 -14.41
C ASN A 105 12.92 -7.84 -13.13
N HIS A 106 13.82 -8.77 -12.76
CA HIS A 106 14.67 -8.68 -11.58
C HIS A 106 15.80 -7.64 -11.67
N LYS A 107 15.97 -6.95 -12.81
CA LYS A 107 16.94 -5.84 -12.94
C LYS A 107 16.39 -4.52 -12.41
N ASN A 108 15.07 -4.43 -12.19
CA ASN A 108 14.45 -3.23 -11.64
C ASN A 108 14.82 -3.07 -10.16
N ASP A 109 14.92 -1.83 -9.71
CA ASP A 109 14.93 -1.54 -8.28
C ASP A 109 13.52 -1.78 -7.71
N LEU A 110 13.43 -2.67 -6.74
CA LEU A 110 12.18 -3.08 -6.08
C LEU A 110 12.16 -2.65 -4.60
N THR A 111 12.99 -1.66 -4.25
CA THR A 111 13.16 -1.18 -2.87
C THR A 111 11.84 -0.67 -2.29
N THR A 112 11.36 -1.36 -1.24
CA THR A 112 10.23 -0.91 -0.42
C THR A 112 10.55 0.42 0.25
N TYR A 113 9.54 1.30 0.27
CA TYR A 113 9.56 2.56 1.00
C TYR A 113 8.57 2.52 2.15
N GLY A 114 8.87 3.28 3.20
CA GLY A 114 8.03 3.35 4.39
C GLY A 114 8.17 4.68 5.10
N ALA A 115 7.09 5.15 5.70
CA ALA A 115 7.07 6.34 6.53
C ALA A 115 6.02 6.21 7.64
N PHE A 116 6.31 6.74 8.83
CA PHE A 116 5.30 6.91 9.86
C PHE A 116 4.29 7.99 9.45
N VAL A 117 3.07 7.85 9.93
CA VAL A 117 1.97 8.79 9.68
C VAL A 117 1.59 9.44 11.01
N ASP A 118 1.66 10.77 11.06
CA ASP A 118 1.26 11.55 12.23
C ASP A 118 -0.27 11.66 12.29
N VAL A 119 -0.93 10.60 12.76
CA VAL A 119 -2.39 10.50 12.81
C VAL A 119 -2.82 9.77 14.07
N ASP A 120 -3.90 10.25 14.69
CA ASP A 120 -4.56 9.51 15.77
C ASP A 120 -5.67 8.63 15.19
N PRO A 121 -5.49 7.30 15.06
CA PRO A 121 -6.49 6.43 14.44
C PRO A 121 -7.79 6.30 15.26
N ILE A 122 -7.85 6.83 16.49
CA ILE A 122 -9.07 6.89 17.30
C ILE A 122 -10.00 8.03 16.83
N HIS A 123 -9.41 9.14 16.39
CA HIS A 123 -10.14 10.38 16.10
C HIS A 123 -10.07 10.80 14.62
N GLU A 124 -9.08 10.30 13.89
CA GLU A 124 -8.80 10.66 12.51
C GLU A 124 -8.91 9.44 11.58
N GLU A 125 -9.33 9.71 10.35
CA GLU A 125 -9.56 8.68 9.35
C GLU A 125 -8.27 8.28 8.63
N LEU A 126 -8.00 6.98 8.59
CA LEU A 126 -6.92 6.42 7.78
C LEU A 126 -7.35 6.40 6.32
N SER A 127 -6.77 7.28 5.53
CA SER A 127 -7.06 7.43 4.10
C SER A 127 -5.81 7.27 3.26
N ILE A 128 -5.95 6.66 2.09
CA ILE A 128 -4.93 6.57 1.05
C ILE A 128 -5.52 7.22 -0.20
N ARG A 129 -4.84 8.22 -0.75
CA ARG A 129 -5.01 8.62 -2.14
C ARG A 129 -3.81 8.14 -2.95
N SER A 130 -4.03 7.53 -4.09
CA SER A 130 -2.97 7.08 -4.98
C SER A 130 -3.22 7.59 -6.38
N LEU A 131 -2.28 8.38 -6.91
CA LEU A 131 -2.19 8.68 -8.33
C LEU A 131 -1.36 7.58 -8.98
N ILE A 132 -1.95 6.89 -9.94
CA ILE A 132 -1.34 5.81 -10.69
C ILE A 132 -1.18 6.34 -12.11
N ASP A 133 0.05 6.38 -12.62
CA ASP A 133 0.31 6.77 -14.00
C ASP A 133 1.44 5.93 -14.59
N HIS A 134 1.07 4.87 -15.29
CA HIS A 134 1.98 3.95 -15.95
C HIS A 134 3.07 3.37 -15.03
N SER A 135 4.22 4.03 -14.98
CA SER A 135 5.42 3.61 -14.24
C SER A 135 5.66 4.40 -12.95
N VAL A 136 4.72 5.27 -12.56
CA VAL A 136 4.80 6.05 -11.33
C VAL A 136 3.52 5.86 -10.51
N VAL A 137 3.71 5.74 -9.20
CA VAL A 137 2.65 5.67 -8.21
C VAL A 137 2.97 6.68 -7.10
N GLU A 138 2.11 7.68 -6.93
CA GLU A 138 2.23 8.69 -5.89
C GLU A 138 1.15 8.45 -4.84
N SER A 139 1.55 8.06 -3.64
CA SER A 139 0.68 7.67 -2.55
C SER A 139 0.67 8.72 -1.44
N PHE A 140 -0.51 9.17 -1.04
CA PHE A 140 -0.75 10.17 -0.01
C PHE A 140 -1.54 9.54 1.14
N GLY A 141 -0.89 9.37 2.29
CA GLY A 141 -1.50 8.86 3.50
C GLY A 141 -2.08 9.97 4.37
N ALA A 142 -3.23 9.71 4.99
CA ALA A 142 -3.92 10.61 5.91
C ALA A 142 -4.05 12.03 5.36
N LYS A 143 -4.63 12.17 4.16
CA LYS A 143 -4.82 13.45 3.46
C LYS A 143 -3.52 14.23 3.20
N GLY A 144 -2.42 13.51 2.96
CA GLY A 144 -1.13 14.09 2.56
C GLY A 144 -0.16 14.37 3.70
N LYS A 145 -0.48 13.98 4.94
CA LYS A 145 0.48 14.03 6.06
C LYS A 145 1.74 13.19 5.78
N THR A 146 1.59 12.13 5.00
CA THR A 146 2.69 11.29 4.52
C THR A 146 2.56 11.10 3.01
N CYS A 147 3.67 11.23 2.28
CA CYS A 147 3.73 11.04 0.84
C CYS A 147 4.82 10.02 0.49
N ILE A 148 4.52 9.08 -0.40
CA ILE A 148 5.48 8.11 -0.92
C ILE A 148 5.32 8.04 -2.43
N THR A 149 6.37 8.34 -3.18
CA THR A 149 6.41 8.15 -4.64
C THR A 149 7.25 6.93 -4.96
N ALA A 150 6.72 6.05 -5.81
CA ALA A 150 7.40 4.84 -6.26
C ALA A 150 7.43 4.76 -7.78
N ARG A 151 8.57 4.33 -8.33
CA ARG A 151 8.71 3.96 -9.74
C ARG A 151 8.62 2.45 -9.85
N VAL A 152 7.76 1.98 -10.75
CA VAL A 152 7.52 0.54 -10.96
C VAL A 152 7.39 0.24 -12.45
N TYR A 153 7.84 -0.93 -12.87
CA TYR A 153 7.90 -1.29 -14.29
C TYR A 153 7.39 -2.73 -14.50
N PRO A 154 6.08 -2.99 -14.29
CA PRO A 154 5.49 -4.31 -14.50
C PRO A 154 5.65 -4.77 -15.95
N THR A 155 5.67 -6.09 -16.14
CA THR A 155 5.79 -6.75 -17.44
C THR A 155 4.46 -7.34 -17.94
N LEU A 156 3.55 -7.62 -17.02
CA LEU A 156 2.22 -8.19 -17.24
C LEU A 156 1.11 -7.16 -17.00
N ALA A 157 1.22 -6.38 -15.93
CA ALA A 157 0.25 -5.35 -15.55
C ALA A 157 0.45 -4.04 -16.34
N ILE A 158 0.42 -4.15 -17.67
CA ILE A 158 0.61 -3.06 -18.62
C ILE A 158 -0.68 -2.82 -19.43
N ASN A 159 -0.87 -1.59 -19.89
CA ASN A 159 -2.04 -1.16 -20.67
C ASN A 159 -3.38 -1.48 -19.96
N ASP A 160 -4.27 -2.20 -20.65
CA ASP A 160 -5.60 -2.61 -20.20
C ASP A 160 -5.58 -3.86 -19.28
N LYS A 161 -4.40 -4.40 -18.96
CA LYS A 161 -4.22 -5.60 -18.14
C LYS A 161 -3.88 -5.30 -16.67
N ALA A 162 -3.85 -4.02 -16.31
CA ALA A 162 -3.66 -3.60 -14.94
C ALA A 162 -4.99 -3.63 -14.17
N HIS A 163 -4.94 -4.17 -12.96
CA HIS A 163 -6.07 -4.23 -12.06
C HIS A 163 -5.79 -3.44 -10.77
N LEU A 164 -6.87 -3.00 -10.14
CA LEU A 164 -6.87 -2.35 -8.84
C LEU A 164 -7.64 -3.21 -7.85
N HIS A 165 -7.08 -3.38 -6.66
CA HIS A 165 -7.72 -4.10 -5.57
C HIS A 165 -7.56 -3.36 -4.24
N ALA A 166 -8.56 -3.50 -3.35
CA ALA A 166 -8.44 -3.13 -1.94
C ALA A 166 -8.35 -4.38 -1.09
N PHE A 167 -7.35 -4.48 -0.22
CA PHE A 167 -7.01 -5.72 0.51
C PHE A 167 -6.90 -5.52 2.03
N ASN A 168 -7.06 -6.63 2.76
CA ASN A 168 -6.70 -6.76 4.16
C ASN A 168 -6.04 -8.13 4.39
N ASN A 169 -4.77 -8.12 4.77
CA ASN A 169 -4.01 -9.32 5.15
C ASN A 169 -3.64 -9.31 6.65
N GLY A 170 -4.34 -8.51 7.47
CA GLY A 170 -4.28 -8.58 8.94
C GLY A 170 -5.22 -9.65 9.50
N THR A 171 -5.09 -9.94 10.80
CA THR A 171 -6.01 -10.82 11.55
C THR A 171 -7.21 -10.08 12.12
N VAL A 172 -7.23 -8.76 11.99
CA VAL A 172 -8.30 -7.88 12.47
C VAL A 172 -9.02 -7.29 11.27
N ASP A 173 -10.34 -7.28 11.33
CA ASP A 173 -11.17 -6.73 10.26
C ASP A 173 -11.06 -5.21 10.21
N VAL A 174 -10.99 -4.68 8.99
CA VAL A 174 -11.07 -3.24 8.72
C VAL A 174 -12.20 -3.00 7.73
N LYS A 175 -12.92 -1.90 7.90
CA LYS A 175 -14.05 -1.57 7.04
C LYS A 175 -13.66 -0.46 6.09
N ILE A 176 -13.95 -0.64 4.81
CA ILE A 176 -13.84 0.44 3.82
C ILE A 176 -15.02 1.37 4.04
N LYS A 177 -14.76 2.60 4.47
CA LYS A 177 -15.78 3.62 4.70
C LYS A 177 -16.15 4.32 3.40
N LYS A 178 -15.16 4.64 2.57
CA LYS A 178 -15.34 5.21 1.24
C LYS A 178 -14.27 4.66 0.29
N LEU A 179 -14.67 4.41 -0.95
CA LEU A 179 -13.77 4.14 -2.06
C LEU A 179 -14.26 4.92 -3.27
N SER A 180 -13.38 5.67 -3.90
CA SER A 180 -13.63 6.40 -5.13
C SER A 180 -12.44 6.18 -6.07
N ALA A 181 -12.73 5.89 -7.32
CA ALA A 181 -11.71 5.64 -8.33
C ALA A 181 -12.14 6.33 -9.63
N TRP A 182 -11.24 7.11 -10.20
CA TRP A 182 -11.44 7.86 -11.43
C TRP A 182 -10.39 7.47 -12.45
N SER A 183 -10.83 7.16 -13.67
CA SER A 183 -9.94 7.08 -14.82
C SER A 183 -9.43 8.48 -15.13
N MET A 184 -8.10 8.63 -15.27
CA MET A 184 -7.49 9.92 -15.60
C MET A 184 -7.24 10.01 -17.10
N ASN A 185 -7.62 11.14 -17.70
CA ASN A 185 -7.30 11.45 -19.08
C ASN A 185 -5.84 11.90 -19.20
N LYS A 186 -5.25 11.68 -20.37
CA LYS A 186 -3.91 12.19 -20.69
C LYS A 186 -3.91 13.72 -20.66
N ALA A 187 -2.96 14.30 -19.94
CA ALA A 187 -2.74 15.75 -19.94
C ALA A 187 -2.00 16.19 -21.21
N ASN A 188 -2.24 17.44 -21.65
CA ASN A 188 -1.39 18.08 -22.64
C ASN A 188 -0.22 18.76 -21.92
N ILE A 189 0.97 18.18 -22.04
CA ILE A 189 2.19 18.68 -21.39
C ILE A 189 2.93 19.51 -22.43
N ASN A 190 3.08 20.83 -22.17
CA ASN A 190 3.83 21.70 -23.06
C ASN A 190 5.30 21.28 -23.07
N GLU A 191 5.85 20.99 -24.24
CA GLU A 191 7.28 20.81 -24.40
C GLU A 191 7.96 22.18 -24.34
N ILE A 192 8.94 22.32 -23.45
CA ILE A 192 9.86 23.45 -23.46
C ILE A 192 11.01 23.03 -24.37
N HIS A 193 11.10 23.65 -25.56
CA HIS A 193 12.23 23.50 -26.47
C HIS A 193 13.44 24.32 -26.02
#